data_AF-A0A2V8BQN6-F1
#
_entry.id   AF-A0A2V8BQN6-F1
#
_cell.length_a   1.000
_cell.length_b   1.000
_cell.length_c   1.000
_cell.angle_alpha   90.00
_cell.angle_beta   90.00
_cell.angle_gamma   90.00
#
_symmetry.space_group_name_H-M   'P 1'
#
loop_
_entity.id
_entity.type
_entity.pdbx_description
1 polymer ?
#
loop_
_entity_poly.entity_id
_entity_poly.type
_entity_poly.pdbx_seq_one_letter_code
_entity_poly.pdbx_strand_id
1 'polypeptide(L)'
;MTGRTPVRPSRKPHRSDCSSSAPISGASPSSAGALVSQEQLEESQHDAALEEKELETAEAELQIVSADDLGEARQGLAVSRRQVEEAGAKLKLLLAGSRPEAVEAIAASLTRFEAQRQFLADQVRLTAIRSPTTGVVGAAIPPRSKDSTSVPAPAPRLGEKVSEQVNKGDLIARVFDLNRTTAEITVSEKEIADVKPGQNVVLIARTYPDRALAGGVKTVAPAADDDTDLARKIFRVTIEMDGDSQLLKAEMTGTAKIFCGSQSIWSVLTRRFERYVRVEFWSWW
;
A
#
# COMPACT_ATOMS: atom_id res chain seq x y z
N MET A 1 6.06 -37.75 -25.25
CA MET A 1 5.35 -38.59 -24.25
C MET A 1 3.86 -38.36 -24.48
N THR A 2 3.24 -39.18 -25.34
CA THR A 2 2.43 -40.38 -24.98
C THR A 2 1.04 -39.97 -24.49
N GLY A 3 -0.08 -40.31 -25.11
CA GLY A 3 -0.42 -41.11 -26.29
C GLY A 3 -1.87 -40.74 -26.69
N ARG A 4 -2.22 -40.73 -27.98
CA ARG A 4 -3.00 -41.79 -28.67
C ARG A 4 -4.16 -42.30 -27.79
N THR A 5 -5.43 -42.22 -28.19
CA THR A 5 -5.96 -42.82 -29.43
C THR A 5 -7.42 -42.36 -29.67
N PRO A 6 -7.86 -42.10 -30.91
CA PRO A 6 -9.27 -42.04 -31.30
C PRO A 6 -9.72 -43.40 -31.88
N VAL A 7 -10.94 -43.85 -31.57
CA VAL A 7 -11.55 -45.05 -32.16
C VAL A 7 -12.94 -44.65 -32.67
N ARG A 8 -13.07 -44.29 -33.94
CA ARG A 8 -13.24 -45.11 -35.16
C ARG A 8 -14.73 -45.50 -35.40
N PRO A 9 -15.29 -45.12 -36.56
CA PRO A 9 -16.62 -45.50 -37.00
C PRO A 9 -16.60 -46.83 -37.78
N SER A 10 -17.69 -47.59 -37.73
CA SER A 10 -18.06 -48.66 -38.67
C SER A 10 -19.51 -49.05 -38.31
N ARG A 11 -20.44 -49.40 -39.18
CA ARG A 11 -20.38 -49.96 -40.53
C ARG A 11 -21.83 -49.89 -41.07
N LYS A 12 -22.04 -49.32 -42.26
CA LYS A 12 -23.09 -49.77 -43.19
C LYS A 12 -22.71 -51.19 -43.69
N PRO A 13 -23.44 -51.81 -44.63
CA PRO A 13 -24.89 -52.02 -44.84
C PRO A 13 -25.15 -53.54 -45.06
N HIS A 14 -26.40 -53.98 -45.25
CA HIS A 14 -26.85 -55.24 -45.91
C HIS A 14 -28.32 -55.47 -45.47
N ARG A 15 -29.30 -55.87 -46.27
CA ARG A 15 -29.33 -56.50 -47.60
C ARG A 15 -30.63 -56.08 -48.28
N SER A 16 -30.49 -55.68 -49.54
CA SER A 16 -31.46 -55.97 -50.58
C SER A 16 -31.35 -57.46 -50.95
N ASP A 17 -32.45 -58.20 -50.82
CA ASP A 17 -32.76 -59.41 -51.61
C ASP A 17 -34.13 -59.04 -52.23
N CYS A 18 -34.30 -58.61 -53.48
CA CYS A 18 -33.89 -59.10 -54.80
C CYS A 18 -34.36 -60.52 -55.15
N SER A 19 -35.22 -60.54 -56.17
CA SER A 19 -35.62 -61.68 -57.02
C SER A 19 -36.63 -62.66 -56.36
N SER A 20 -37.54 -63.31 -57.08
CA SER A 20 -37.56 -63.60 -58.51
C SER A 20 -38.99 -63.93 -58.91
N SER A 21 -39.41 -63.37 -60.05
CA SER A 21 -40.35 -63.99 -60.97
C SER A 21 -39.94 -65.43 -61.30
N ALA A 22 -40.88 -66.38 -61.30
CA ALA A 22 -41.05 -67.36 -62.38
C ALA A 22 -42.28 -68.26 -62.15
N PRO A 23 -42.93 -68.73 -63.23
CA PRO A 23 -44.24 -69.40 -63.23
C PRO A 23 -44.10 -70.93 -63.34
N ILE A 24 -45.25 -71.62 -63.48
CA ILE A 24 -45.51 -72.98 -64.06
C ILE A 24 -46.51 -73.70 -63.14
N SER A 25 -47.78 -73.80 -63.57
CA SER A 25 -48.42 -74.99 -64.18
C SER A 25 -48.62 -76.10 -63.14
N GLY A 26 -49.81 -76.60 -62.83
CA GLY A 26 -51.01 -76.78 -63.64
C GLY A 26 -51.51 -78.18 -63.28
N ALA A 27 -52.66 -78.27 -62.62
CA ALA A 27 -53.39 -79.52 -62.42
C ALA A 27 -54.84 -79.20 -62.01
N SER A 28 -55.74 -79.17 -63.00
CA SER A 28 -57.08 -79.73 -62.82
C SER A 28 -56.94 -81.26 -62.75
N PRO A 29 -57.87 -82.03 -62.15
CA PRO A 29 -59.32 -81.82 -62.08
C PRO A 29 -59.80 -81.87 -60.60
N SER A 30 -61.07 -81.72 -60.19
CA SER A 30 -62.32 -82.23 -60.72
C SER A 30 -63.46 -81.61 -59.91
N SER A 31 -64.52 -81.23 -60.61
CA SER A 31 -65.93 -81.25 -60.17
C SER A 31 -66.25 -81.53 -58.68
N ALA A 32 -66.60 -80.47 -57.95
CA ALA A 32 -67.69 -80.42 -56.96
C ALA A 32 -67.80 -78.95 -56.52
N GLY A 33 -68.77 -78.14 -56.95
CA GLY A 33 -70.18 -78.49 -56.84
C GLY A 33 -70.61 -78.70 -55.38
N ALA A 34 -69.90 -78.13 -54.40
CA ALA A 34 -70.37 -78.06 -53.02
C ALA A 34 -70.82 -76.63 -52.75
N LEU A 35 -72.13 -76.48 -52.62
CA LEU A 35 -72.81 -75.30 -52.13
C LEU A 35 -72.05 -74.79 -50.90
N VAL A 36 -71.34 -73.67 -51.02
CA VAL A 36 -70.98 -72.88 -49.83
C VAL A 36 -72.31 -72.39 -49.29
N SER A 37 -72.77 -73.02 -48.21
CA SER A 37 -73.99 -72.65 -47.51
C SER A 37 -73.93 -71.16 -47.18
N GLN A 38 -75.00 -70.42 -47.43
CA GLN A 38 -75.10 -68.98 -47.12
C GLN A 38 -74.65 -68.68 -45.68
N GLU A 39 -74.87 -69.63 -44.78
CA GLU A 39 -74.47 -69.59 -43.37
C GLU A 39 -72.95 -69.47 -43.14
N GLN A 40 -72.09 -70.13 -43.93
CA GLN A 40 -70.62 -70.03 -43.78
C GLN A 40 -70.07 -68.71 -44.34
N LEU A 41 -70.76 -68.11 -45.33
CA LEU A 41 -70.42 -66.78 -45.83
C LEU A 41 -70.84 -65.71 -44.83
N GLU A 42 -72.02 -65.84 -44.23
CA GLU A 42 -72.52 -64.93 -43.19
C GLU A 42 -71.64 -64.99 -41.93
N GLU A 43 -71.22 -66.17 -41.49
CA GLU A 43 -70.30 -66.34 -40.36
C GLU A 43 -68.93 -65.68 -40.65
N SER A 44 -68.35 -65.90 -41.83
CA SER A 44 -67.09 -65.23 -42.23
C SER A 44 -67.22 -63.70 -42.36
N GLN A 45 -68.39 -63.20 -42.75
CA GLN A 45 -68.68 -61.75 -42.82
C GLN A 45 -68.87 -61.15 -41.42
N HIS A 46 -69.48 -61.88 -40.51
CA HIS A 46 -69.63 -61.47 -39.11
C HIS A 46 -68.28 -61.45 -38.39
N ASP A 47 -67.45 -62.46 -38.57
CA ASP A 47 -66.10 -62.52 -38.00
C ASP A 47 -65.23 -61.39 -38.56
N ALA A 48 -65.28 -61.14 -39.87
CA ALA A 48 -64.58 -60.00 -40.47
C ALA A 48 -65.06 -58.65 -39.90
N ALA A 49 -66.36 -58.48 -39.66
CA ALA A 49 -66.92 -57.26 -39.09
C ALA A 49 -66.56 -57.07 -37.60
N LEU A 50 -66.39 -58.17 -36.84
CA LEU A 50 -65.91 -58.12 -35.45
C LEU A 50 -64.44 -57.74 -35.40
N GLU A 51 -63.60 -58.39 -36.22
CA GLU A 51 -62.18 -58.08 -36.34
C GLU A 51 -61.94 -56.63 -36.83
N GLU A 52 -62.74 -56.11 -37.76
CA GLU A 52 -62.68 -54.70 -38.15
C GLU A 52 -62.97 -53.76 -36.97
N LYS A 53 -63.95 -54.08 -36.11
CA LYS A 53 -64.23 -53.28 -34.91
C LYS A 53 -63.15 -53.42 -33.84
N GLU A 54 -62.57 -54.60 -33.69
CA GLU A 54 -61.43 -54.81 -32.79
C GLU A 54 -60.20 -54.04 -33.26
N LEU A 55 -59.96 -53.97 -34.57
CA LEU A 55 -58.92 -53.12 -35.15
C LEU A 55 -59.22 -51.63 -34.95
N GLU A 56 -60.43 -51.16 -35.21
CA GLU A 56 -60.81 -49.76 -34.98
C GLU A 56 -60.66 -49.34 -33.51
N THR A 57 -61.02 -50.23 -32.57
CA THR A 57 -60.85 -49.98 -31.13
C THR A 57 -59.38 -50.01 -30.72
N ALA A 58 -58.58 -50.96 -31.22
CA ALA A 58 -57.14 -51.02 -30.96
C ALA A 58 -56.40 -49.81 -31.56
N GLU A 59 -56.77 -49.35 -32.75
CA GLU A 59 -56.24 -48.13 -33.36
C GLU A 59 -56.63 -46.87 -32.58
N ALA A 60 -57.87 -46.79 -32.09
CA ALA A 60 -58.32 -45.70 -31.24
C ALA A 60 -57.60 -45.68 -29.88
N GLU A 61 -57.41 -46.84 -29.25
CA GLU A 61 -56.62 -46.98 -28.02
C GLU A 61 -55.16 -46.56 -28.25
N LEU A 62 -54.53 -46.99 -29.35
CA LEU A 62 -53.18 -46.56 -29.72
C LEU A 62 -53.08 -45.05 -29.96
N GLN A 63 -54.08 -44.44 -30.59
CA GLN A 63 -54.14 -42.99 -30.80
C GLN A 63 -54.24 -42.24 -29.46
N ILE A 64 -55.06 -42.71 -28.52
CA ILE A 64 -55.20 -42.11 -27.19
C ILE A 64 -53.88 -42.21 -26.41
N VAL A 65 -53.27 -43.39 -26.34
CA VAL A 65 -51.99 -43.61 -25.65
C VAL A 65 -50.89 -42.73 -26.23
N SER A 66 -50.78 -42.65 -27.57
CA SER A 66 -49.78 -41.80 -28.22
C SER A 66 -50.00 -40.30 -27.97
N ALA A 67 -51.26 -39.86 -27.88
CA ALA A 67 -51.60 -38.47 -27.57
C ALA A 67 -51.29 -38.12 -26.10
N ASP A 68 -51.52 -39.06 -25.18
CA ASP A 68 -51.20 -38.94 -23.76
C ASP A 68 -49.68 -38.92 -23.52
N ASP A 69 -48.91 -39.82 -24.16
CA ASP A 69 -47.44 -39.84 -24.09
C ASP A 69 -46.83 -38.54 -24.63
N LEU A 70 -47.35 -38.03 -25.76
CA LEU A 70 -46.95 -36.73 -26.31
C LEU A 70 -47.36 -35.58 -25.38
N GLY A 71 -48.48 -35.71 -24.68
CA GLY A 71 -48.95 -34.79 -23.66
C GLY A 71 -48.00 -34.72 -22.47
N GLU A 72 -47.64 -35.87 -21.92
CA GLU A 72 -46.71 -36.00 -20.78
C GLU A 72 -45.32 -35.48 -21.13
N ALA A 73 -44.78 -35.83 -22.31
CA ALA A 73 -43.49 -35.31 -22.78
C ALA A 73 -43.51 -33.78 -22.94
N ARG A 74 -44.59 -33.20 -23.47
CA ARG A 74 -44.75 -31.74 -23.57
C ARG A 74 -44.85 -31.07 -22.20
N GLN A 75 -45.58 -31.67 -21.26
CA GLN A 75 -45.67 -31.18 -19.89
C GLN A 75 -44.30 -31.25 -19.19
N GLY A 76 -43.58 -32.36 -19.33
CA GLY A 76 -42.22 -32.53 -18.82
C GLY A 76 -41.26 -31.46 -19.37
N LEU A 77 -41.29 -31.22 -20.69
CA LEU A 77 -40.50 -30.14 -21.31
C LEU A 77 -40.88 -28.76 -20.78
N ALA A 78 -42.17 -28.50 -20.55
CA ALA A 78 -42.64 -27.24 -19.99
C ALA A 78 -42.14 -27.04 -18.54
N VAL A 79 -42.17 -28.09 -17.72
CA VAL A 79 -41.64 -28.06 -16.35
C VAL A 79 -40.12 -27.85 -16.35
N SER A 80 -39.36 -28.61 -17.15
CA SER A 80 -37.90 -28.44 -17.23
C SER A 80 -37.50 -27.06 -17.74
N ARG A 81 -38.22 -26.49 -18.71
CA ARG A 81 -37.99 -25.11 -19.17
C ARG A 81 -38.19 -24.11 -18.04
N ARG A 82 -39.28 -24.23 -17.27
CA ARG A 82 -39.53 -23.38 -16.09
C ARG A 82 -38.41 -23.51 -15.05
N GLN A 83 -37.94 -24.72 -14.79
CA GLN A 83 -36.82 -24.93 -13.86
C GLN A 83 -35.53 -24.24 -14.33
N VAL A 84 -35.22 -24.29 -15.64
CA VAL A 84 -34.06 -23.58 -16.21
C VAL A 84 -34.23 -22.06 -16.11
N GLU A 85 -35.42 -21.54 -16.38
CA GLU A 85 -35.73 -20.11 -16.25
C GLU A 85 -35.63 -19.64 -14.79
N GLU A 86 -36.16 -20.41 -13.83
CA GLU A 86 -36.04 -20.14 -12.40
C GLU A 86 -34.59 -20.20 -11.91
N ALA A 87 -33.84 -21.21 -12.34
CA ALA A 87 -32.41 -21.34 -12.02
C ALA A 87 -31.59 -20.19 -12.61
N GLY A 88 -31.90 -19.78 -13.85
CA GLY A 88 -31.29 -18.64 -14.52
C GLY A 88 -31.63 -17.31 -13.83
N ALA A 89 -32.88 -17.14 -13.39
CA ALA A 89 -33.31 -15.97 -12.61
C ALA A 89 -32.60 -15.92 -11.24
N LYS A 90 -32.50 -17.05 -10.54
CA LYS A 90 -31.72 -17.16 -9.29
C LYS A 90 -30.26 -16.81 -9.50
N LEU A 91 -29.62 -17.34 -10.55
CA LEU A 91 -28.24 -17.01 -10.89
C LEU A 91 -28.07 -15.52 -11.17
N LYS A 92 -29.01 -14.90 -11.91
CA LYS A 92 -28.98 -13.47 -12.21
C LYS A 92 -29.10 -12.61 -10.95
N LEU A 93 -29.93 -13.03 -9.98
CA LEU A 93 -30.03 -12.36 -8.67
C LEU A 93 -28.75 -12.50 -7.84
N LEU A 94 -28.11 -13.67 -7.86
CA LEU A 94 -26.84 -13.88 -7.17
C LEU A 94 -25.69 -13.08 -7.82
N LEU A 95 -25.65 -13.01 -9.16
CA LEU A 95 -24.65 -12.25 -9.91
C LEU A 95 -24.85 -10.74 -9.81
N ALA A 96 -26.09 -10.26 -9.71
CA ALA A 96 -26.39 -8.86 -9.45
C ALA A 96 -25.83 -8.39 -8.09
N GLY A 97 -25.51 -9.33 -7.19
CA GLY A 97 -24.73 -9.09 -5.99
C GLY A 97 -25.43 -8.16 -5.00
N SER A 98 -24.65 -7.61 -4.08
CA SER A 98 -25.13 -6.62 -3.12
C SER A 98 -25.33 -5.26 -3.78
N ARG A 99 -26.30 -4.47 -3.28
CA ARG A 99 -26.55 -3.10 -3.76
C ARG A 99 -25.25 -2.27 -3.68
N PRO A 100 -24.95 -1.42 -4.68
CA PRO A 100 -23.72 -0.63 -4.70
C PRO A 100 -23.60 0.26 -3.46
N GLU A 101 -24.71 0.79 -2.96
CA GLU A 101 -24.78 1.57 -1.71
C GLU A 101 -24.24 0.78 -0.49
N ALA A 102 -24.54 -0.53 -0.41
CA ALA A 102 -24.04 -1.36 0.68
C ALA A 102 -22.53 -1.61 0.56
N VAL A 103 -22.03 -1.76 -0.67
CA VAL A 103 -20.60 -1.92 -0.95
C VAL A 103 -19.85 -0.63 -0.61
N GLU A 104 -20.38 0.53 -1.01
CA GLU A 104 -19.81 1.84 -0.69
C GLU A 104 -19.81 2.13 0.81
N ALA A 105 -20.89 1.79 1.51
CA ALA A 105 -20.97 1.94 2.96
C ALA A 105 -19.90 1.07 3.68
N ILE A 106 -19.71 -0.18 3.24
CA ILE A 106 -18.68 -1.07 3.78
C ILE A 106 -17.28 -0.56 3.42
N ALA A 107 -17.06 -0.09 2.19
CA ALA A 107 -15.80 0.47 1.75
C ALA A 107 -15.42 1.72 2.56
N ALA A 108 -16.37 2.62 2.81
CA ALA A 108 -16.18 3.78 3.68
C ALA A 108 -15.84 3.35 5.12
N SER A 109 -16.48 2.28 5.60
CA SER A 109 -16.18 1.69 6.92
C SER A 109 -14.76 1.14 6.97
N LEU A 110 -14.33 0.41 5.93
CA LEU A 110 -12.96 -0.12 5.82
C LEU A 110 -11.93 1.01 5.83
N THR A 111 -12.13 2.05 5.02
CA THR A 111 -11.25 3.23 5.00
C THR A 111 -11.13 3.87 6.39
N ARG A 112 -12.24 4.00 7.12
CA ARG A 112 -12.24 4.52 8.50
C ARG A 112 -11.44 3.62 9.44
N PHE A 113 -11.62 2.31 9.38
CA PHE A 113 -10.90 1.37 10.24
C PHE A 113 -9.41 1.30 9.91
N GLU A 114 -9.05 1.39 8.63
CA GLU A 114 -7.65 1.47 8.21
C GLU A 114 -6.97 2.73 8.75
N ALA A 115 -7.64 3.88 8.66
CA ALA A 115 -7.15 5.14 9.23
C ALA A 115 -6.98 5.02 10.76
N GLN A 116 -7.93 4.41 11.46
CA GLN A 116 -7.83 4.16 12.90
C GLN A 116 -6.66 3.22 13.24
N ARG A 117 -6.44 2.18 12.44
CA ARG A 117 -5.32 1.25 12.61
C ARG A 117 -3.99 1.95 12.42
N GLN A 118 -3.87 2.79 11.38
CA GLN A 118 -2.66 3.59 11.13
C GLN A 118 -2.38 4.56 12.27
N PHE A 119 -3.41 5.28 12.74
CA PHE A 119 -3.29 6.19 13.87
C PHE A 119 -2.81 5.50 15.14
N LEU A 120 -3.37 4.33 15.48
CA LEU A 120 -2.95 3.54 16.64
C LEU A 120 -1.53 2.98 16.45
N ALA A 121 -1.18 2.52 15.25
CA ALA A 121 0.18 2.07 14.94
C ALA A 121 1.20 3.21 15.10
N ASP A 122 0.84 4.42 14.69
CA ASP A 122 1.67 5.61 14.89
C ASP A 122 1.81 5.96 16.38
N GLN A 123 0.74 5.84 17.18
CA GLN A 123 0.83 6.03 18.64
C GLN A 123 1.79 5.03 19.29
N VAL A 124 1.71 3.75 18.91
CA VAL A 124 2.64 2.72 19.41
C VAL A 124 4.07 3.00 18.94
N ARG A 125 4.26 3.47 17.69
CA ARG A 125 5.60 3.86 17.21
C ARG A 125 6.20 4.99 18.04
N LEU A 126 5.38 5.94 18.49
CA LEU A 126 5.82 7.08 19.32
C LEU A 126 6.20 6.68 20.77
N THR A 127 5.80 5.51 21.27
CA THR A 127 6.24 5.04 22.60
C THR A 127 7.66 4.49 22.57
N ALA A 128 8.12 3.99 21.43
CA ALA A 128 9.48 3.50 21.23
C ALA A 128 10.40 4.65 20.81
N ILE A 129 10.88 5.41 21.79
CA ILE A 129 11.77 6.55 21.56
C ILE A 129 13.15 6.05 21.13
N ARG A 130 13.55 6.40 19.89
CA ARG A 130 14.86 6.07 19.32
C ARG A 130 15.69 7.34 19.15
N SER A 131 17.00 7.21 19.32
CA SER A 131 17.91 8.30 18.96
C SER A 131 17.95 8.46 17.44
N PRO A 132 17.81 9.69 16.90
CA PRO A 132 17.95 9.93 15.46
C PRO A 132 19.40 9.83 14.98
N THR A 133 20.37 10.04 15.88
CA THR A 133 21.79 10.10 15.56
C THR A 133 22.57 9.12 16.44
N THR A 134 23.67 8.59 15.92
CA THR A 134 24.62 7.81 16.72
C THR A 134 25.48 8.75 17.56
N GLY A 135 25.61 8.49 18.86
CA GLY A 135 26.38 9.35 19.75
C GLY A 135 26.36 8.87 21.19
N VAL A 136 26.96 9.67 22.07
CA VAL A 136 26.99 9.43 23.51
C VAL A 136 25.79 10.10 24.16
N VAL A 137 25.05 9.34 24.95
CA VAL A 137 23.90 9.85 25.70
C VAL A 137 24.41 10.55 26.95
N GLY A 138 24.29 11.88 26.99
CA GLY A 138 24.68 12.68 28.15
C GLY A 138 23.49 12.97 29.06
N ALA A 139 23.78 13.22 30.33
CA ALA A 139 22.80 13.77 31.25
C ALA A 139 22.34 15.14 30.71
N ALA A 140 21.03 15.30 30.51
CA ALA A 140 20.44 16.46 29.87
C ALA A 140 20.53 17.70 30.77
N ILE A 141 21.65 18.43 30.74
CA ILE A 141 21.73 19.73 31.40
C ILE A 141 20.70 20.63 30.72
N PRO A 142 19.68 21.14 31.45
CA PRO A 142 18.72 22.05 30.86
C PRO A 142 19.49 23.28 30.35
N PRO A 143 19.18 23.80 29.15
CA PRO A 143 19.76 25.06 28.71
C PRO A 143 19.50 26.09 29.81
N ARG A 144 20.53 26.83 30.25
CA ARG A 144 20.34 27.97 31.15
C ARG A 144 19.27 28.86 30.51
N SER A 145 18.05 28.87 31.08
CA SER A 145 17.08 29.86 30.67
C SER A 145 17.68 31.22 31.03
N LYS A 146 17.46 32.22 30.16
CA LYS A 146 17.93 33.60 30.37
C LYS A 146 17.29 34.25 31.62
N ASP A 147 16.37 33.56 32.28
CA ASP A 147 15.75 33.96 33.53
C ASP A 147 16.66 33.53 34.68
N SER A 148 17.64 34.38 34.97
CA SER A 148 18.76 34.22 35.92
C SER A 148 18.43 33.81 37.38
N THR A 149 17.18 33.48 37.71
CA THR A 149 16.72 33.23 39.09
C THR A 149 16.65 31.76 39.47
N SER A 150 16.73 30.81 38.52
CA SER A 150 16.69 29.38 38.83
C SER A 150 18.07 28.73 38.72
N VAL A 151 18.57 28.21 39.83
CA VAL A 151 19.74 27.31 39.85
C VAL A 151 19.41 26.12 38.96
N PRO A 152 20.18 25.83 37.89
CA PRO A 152 19.91 24.66 37.06
C PRO A 152 20.07 23.42 37.94
N ALA A 153 18.95 22.71 38.18
CA ALA A 153 18.98 21.44 38.86
C ALA A 153 19.90 20.47 38.07
N PRO A 154 20.75 19.68 38.77
CA PRO A 154 21.58 18.69 38.10
C PRO A 154 20.68 17.76 37.27
N ALA A 155 21.04 17.59 36.01
CA ALA A 155 20.31 16.76 35.07
C ALA A 155 20.18 15.32 35.61
N PRO A 156 18.97 14.83 35.91
CA PRO A 156 18.81 13.46 36.37
C PRO A 156 19.25 12.51 35.26
N ARG A 157 19.98 11.47 35.65
CA ARG A 157 20.44 10.44 34.70
C ARG A 157 19.20 9.67 34.22
N LEU A 158 19.24 9.12 33.00
CA LEU A 158 18.13 8.32 32.46
C LEU A 158 17.63 7.22 33.41
N GLY A 159 18.52 6.65 34.23
CA GLY A 159 18.18 5.65 35.25
C GLY A 159 17.36 6.19 36.44
N GLU A 160 17.43 7.49 36.72
CA GLU A 160 16.68 8.14 37.81
C GLU A 160 15.27 8.56 37.36
N LYS A 161 15.04 8.69 36.04
CA LYS A 161 13.73 8.99 35.44
C LYS A 161 12.85 7.75 35.24
N VAL A 162 13.29 6.57 35.67
CA VAL A 162 12.50 5.34 35.56
C VAL A 162 11.31 5.46 36.51
N SER A 163 10.08 5.50 35.97
CA SER A 163 8.78 5.74 36.65
C SER A 163 8.29 7.18 36.68
N GLU A 164 9.00 8.13 36.07
CA GLU A 164 8.50 9.50 35.88
C GLU A 164 7.52 9.57 34.69
N GLN A 165 6.42 10.30 34.86
CA GLN A 165 5.50 10.58 33.75
C GLN A 165 6.10 11.64 32.84
N VAL A 166 6.33 11.30 31.57
CA VAL A 166 6.88 12.19 30.55
C VAL A 166 5.77 12.70 29.64
N ASN A 167 5.69 14.01 29.44
CA ASN A 167 4.74 14.63 28.52
C ASN A 167 5.33 14.80 27.12
N LYS A 168 4.45 15.02 26.13
CA LYS A 168 4.88 15.32 24.76
C LYS A 168 5.66 16.63 24.74
N GLY A 169 6.90 16.57 24.27
CA GLY A 169 7.79 17.73 24.15
C GLY A 169 8.85 17.83 25.27
N ASP A 170 8.78 16.97 26.29
CA ASP A 170 9.75 17.00 27.38
C ASP A 170 11.13 16.51 26.91
N LEU A 171 12.19 17.13 27.47
CA LEU A 171 13.56 16.71 27.24
C LEU A 171 13.87 15.43 28.04
N ILE A 172 13.98 14.31 27.34
CA ILE A 172 14.28 13.00 27.92
C ILE A 172 15.80 12.79 28.00
N ALA A 173 16.47 12.96 26.86
CA ALA A 173 17.91 12.75 26.74
C ALA A 173 18.49 13.68 25.67
N ARG A 174 19.76 14.05 25.86
CA ARG A 174 20.55 14.72 24.83
C ARG A 174 21.62 13.77 24.32
N VAL A 175 21.64 13.58 23.01
CA VAL A 175 22.64 12.74 22.35
C VAL A 175 23.69 13.66 21.73
N PHE A 176 24.93 13.47 22.13
CA PHE A 176 26.07 14.23 21.66
C PHE A 176 26.87 13.39 20.67
N ASP A 177 27.06 13.92 19.45
CA ASP A 177 28.00 13.35 18.49
C ASP A 177 29.41 13.86 18.82
N LEU A 178 30.32 12.95 19.15
CA LEU A 178 31.71 13.27 19.48
C LEU A 178 32.63 13.20 18.25
N ASN A 179 32.12 12.77 17.09
CA ASN A 179 32.94 12.68 15.88
C ASN A 179 33.16 14.05 15.25
N ARG A 180 32.14 14.92 15.29
CA ARG A 180 32.18 16.28 14.75
C ARG A 180 31.98 17.30 15.87
N THR A 181 33.08 17.90 16.31
CA THR A 181 33.04 18.95 17.33
C THR A 181 32.97 20.31 16.64
N THR A 182 31.89 21.04 16.91
CA THR A 182 31.74 22.44 16.50
C THR A 182 31.89 23.36 17.70
N ALA A 183 32.64 24.45 17.54
CA ALA A 183 32.75 25.51 18.52
C ALA A 183 31.95 26.74 18.06
N GLU A 184 31.22 27.35 19.00
CA GLU A 184 30.59 28.66 18.80
C GLU A 184 31.50 29.75 19.40
N ILE A 185 31.84 30.75 18.59
CA ILE A 185 32.57 31.94 19.03
C ILE A 185 31.65 33.15 18.91
N THR A 186 31.64 33.97 19.96
CA THR A 186 31.03 35.29 19.97
C THR A 186 32.03 36.33 19.45
N VAL A 187 31.74 36.92 18.29
CA VAL A 187 32.56 37.97 17.65
C VAL A 187 31.80 39.29 17.70
N SER A 188 32.49 40.38 18.02
CA SER A 188 31.86 41.71 18.06
C SER A 188 31.48 42.20 16.65
N GLU A 189 30.41 42.99 16.53
CA GLU A 189 30.01 43.65 15.26
C GLU A 189 31.15 44.45 14.61
N LYS A 190 32.10 44.93 15.41
CA LYS A 190 33.24 45.71 14.88
C LYS A 190 34.17 44.84 14.03
N GLU A 191 34.35 43.58 14.41
CA GLU A 191 35.36 42.65 13.86
C GLU A 191 34.78 41.68 12.83
N ILE A 192 33.45 41.49 12.82
CA ILE A 192 32.77 40.51 11.94
C ILE A 192 33.07 40.71 10.45
N ALA A 193 33.31 41.94 10.01
CA ALA A 193 33.53 42.25 8.60
C ALA A 193 34.83 41.68 8.02
N ASP A 194 35.80 41.28 8.86
CA ASP A 194 37.01 40.57 8.37
C ASP A 194 36.89 39.05 8.42
N VAL A 195 35.90 38.53 9.16
CA VAL A 195 35.70 37.10 9.34
C VAL A 195 34.99 36.55 8.12
N LYS A 196 35.64 35.62 7.42
CA LYS A 196 35.08 34.94 6.25
C LYS A 196 35.03 33.44 6.47
N PRO A 197 34.00 32.75 5.94
CA PRO A 197 34.00 31.29 5.88
C PRO A 197 35.28 30.76 5.22
N GLY A 198 35.83 29.66 5.76
CA GLY A 198 37.04 29.01 5.28
C GLY A 198 38.36 29.55 5.88
N GLN A 199 38.32 30.53 6.77
CA GLN A 199 39.53 30.98 7.49
C GLN A 199 39.98 29.94 8.52
N ASN A 200 41.30 29.80 8.69
CA ASN A 200 41.88 28.95 9.71
C ASN A 200 41.71 29.58 11.09
N VAL A 201 41.43 28.73 12.08
CA VAL A 201 41.23 29.11 13.48
C VAL A 201 42.08 28.21 14.35
N VAL A 202 42.69 28.78 15.38
CA VAL A 202 43.30 28.03 16.47
C VAL A 202 42.51 28.26 17.75
N LEU A 203 42.05 27.18 18.37
CA LEU A 203 41.29 27.15 19.60
C LEU A 203 42.12 26.52 20.73
N ILE A 204 42.07 27.14 21.92
CA ILE A 204 42.69 26.64 23.14
C ILE A 204 41.59 26.51 24.19
N ALA A 205 41.31 25.28 24.61
CA ALA A 205 40.35 25.02 25.68
C ALA A 205 40.97 25.37 27.04
N ARG A 206 40.18 25.93 27.96
CA ARG A 206 40.67 26.27 29.31
C ARG A 206 41.18 25.04 30.08
N THR A 207 40.60 23.87 29.80
CA THR A 207 40.98 22.60 30.41
C THR A 207 42.34 22.08 29.92
N TYR A 208 42.78 22.48 28.72
CA TYR A 208 44.01 22.01 28.09
C TYR A 208 44.78 23.19 27.48
N PRO A 209 45.42 24.03 28.31
CA PRO A 209 46.14 25.22 27.83
C PRO A 209 47.34 24.88 26.92
N ASP A 210 47.93 23.69 27.07
CA ASP A 210 49.11 23.25 26.34
C ASP A 210 48.78 22.71 24.94
N ARG A 211 47.50 22.60 24.58
CA ARG A 211 47.05 22.05 23.29
C ARG A 211 46.31 23.10 22.47
N ALA A 212 46.92 23.47 21.36
CA ALA A 212 46.30 24.28 20.32
C ALA A 212 45.59 23.36 19.31
N LEU A 213 44.29 23.53 19.17
CA LEU A 213 43.44 22.77 18.24
C LEU A 213 43.18 23.60 17.00
N ALA A 214 43.48 23.03 15.84
CA ALA A 214 43.20 23.67 14.55
C ALA A 214 41.76 23.39 14.09
N GLY A 215 41.18 24.36 13.40
CA GLY A 215 39.90 24.20 12.74
C GLY A 215 39.64 25.28 11.70
N GLY A 216 38.47 25.20 11.06
CA GLY A 216 38.05 26.11 10.00
C GLY A 216 36.71 26.77 10.28
N VAL A 217 36.57 28.05 9.91
CA VAL A 217 35.28 28.75 9.99
C VAL A 217 34.30 28.12 9.00
N LYS A 218 33.21 27.53 9.50
CA LYS A 218 32.18 26.90 8.66
C LYS A 218 31.13 27.91 8.23
N THR A 219 30.52 28.57 9.22
CA THR A 219 29.39 29.48 8.99
C THR A 219 29.46 30.65 9.95
N VAL A 220 29.12 31.82 9.42
CA VAL A 220 28.93 33.04 10.19
C VAL A 220 27.43 33.31 10.24
N ALA A 221 26.87 33.48 11.44
CA ALA A 221 25.45 33.79 11.59
C ALA A 221 25.13 35.14 10.92
N PRO A 222 24.10 35.22 10.06
CA PRO A 222 23.77 36.45 9.35
C PRO A 222 23.07 37.49 10.25
N ALA A 223 22.49 37.07 11.37
CA ALA A 223 21.82 37.93 12.33
C ALA A 223 22.71 38.19 13.54
N ALA A 224 22.69 39.44 14.02
CA ALA A 224 23.32 39.82 15.28
C ALA A 224 22.40 39.46 16.46
N ASP A 225 22.99 38.91 17.52
CA ASP A 225 22.35 38.80 18.82
C ASP A 225 22.66 40.05 19.66
N ASP A 226 21.66 40.51 20.41
CA ASP A 226 21.86 41.56 21.40
C ASP A 226 22.49 40.95 22.66
N ASP A 227 23.70 41.41 23.00
CA ASP A 227 24.33 41.06 24.26
C ASP A 227 23.58 41.74 25.41
N THR A 228 22.95 40.92 26.26
CA THR A 228 22.08 41.37 27.34
C THR A 228 22.84 42.18 28.40
N ASP A 229 24.17 41.99 28.50
CA ASP A 229 25.00 42.60 29.53
C ASP A 229 25.66 43.93 29.09
N LEU A 230 25.89 44.13 27.78
CA LEU A 230 26.72 45.24 27.28
C LEU A 230 26.07 46.11 26.21
N ALA A 231 24.81 45.84 25.82
CA ALA A 231 24.11 46.54 24.73
C ALA A 231 24.96 46.62 23.44
N ARG A 232 25.72 45.56 23.17
CA ARG A 232 26.56 45.42 21.98
C ARG A 232 26.01 44.30 21.12
N LYS A 233 26.05 44.50 19.81
CA LYS A 233 25.70 43.45 18.84
C LYS A 233 26.85 42.46 18.70
N ILE A 234 26.53 41.19 18.87
CA ILE A 234 27.48 40.07 18.76
C ILE A 234 27.00 39.16 17.64
N PHE A 235 27.94 38.66 16.86
CA PHE A 235 27.71 37.66 15.83
C PHE A 235 28.26 36.32 16.30
N ARG A 236 27.48 35.26 16.09
CA ARG A 236 27.93 33.89 16.35
C ARG A 236 28.65 33.34 15.14
N VAL A 237 29.86 32.83 15.34
CA VAL A 237 30.65 32.17 14.32
C VAL A 237 30.79 30.71 14.72
N THR A 238 30.38 29.82 13.82
CA THR A 238 30.49 28.37 14.00
C THR A 238 31.73 27.85 13.30
N ILE A 239 32.53 27.09 14.03
CA ILE A 239 33.83 26.60 13.58
C ILE A 239 33.84 25.09 13.74
N GLU A 240 34.31 24.41 12.71
CA GLU A 240 34.47 22.96 12.70
C GLU A 240 35.94 22.62 13.02
N MET A 241 36.14 21.72 13.98
CA MET A 241 37.47 21.31 14.44
C MET A 241 37.98 20.11 13.62
N ASP A 242 39.27 20.10 13.29
CA ASP A 242 39.90 19.02 12.54
C ASP A 242 40.45 17.94 13.50
N GLY A 243 39.98 16.70 13.37
CA GLY A 243 40.65 15.47 13.86
C GLY A 243 40.74 15.22 15.37
N ASP A 244 40.65 16.23 16.23
CA ASP A 244 40.83 16.11 17.70
C ASP A 244 39.51 16.24 18.50
N SER A 245 38.39 15.92 17.86
CA SER A 245 37.03 16.08 18.40
C SER A 245 36.78 15.31 19.70
N GLN A 246 37.44 14.18 19.92
CA GLN A 246 37.22 13.31 21.08
C GLN A 246 37.82 13.85 22.40
N LEU A 247 38.79 14.78 22.31
CA LEU A 247 39.40 15.41 23.49
C LEU A 247 38.52 16.51 24.09
N LEU A 248 37.75 17.18 23.23
CA LEU A 248 36.84 18.24 23.61
C LEU A 248 35.50 17.64 24.01
N LYS A 249 35.07 17.90 25.25
CA LYS A 249 33.70 17.59 25.66
C LYS A 249 32.78 18.75 25.30
N ALA A 250 31.51 18.43 25.11
CA ALA A 250 30.47 19.44 24.95
C ALA A 250 30.49 20.43 26.12
N GLU A 251 30.14 21.69 25.83
CA GLU A 251 30.06 22.80 26.80
C GLU A 251 31.39 23.22 27.44
N MET A 252 32.54 22.78 26.92
CA MET A 252 33.83 23.35 27.31
C MET A 252 33.96 24.81 26.86
N THR A 253 34.66 25.61 27.67
CA THR A 253 34.99 27.00 27.35
C THR A 253 36.45 27.13 26.95
N GLY A 254 36.74 28.08 26.06
CA GLY A 254 38.07 28.29 25.53
C GLY A 254 38.24 29.69 24.96
N THR A 255 39.44 29.97 24.50
CA THR A 255 39.74 31.14 23.68
C THR A 255 40.07 30.65 22.28
N ALA A 256 39.70 31.43 21.27
CA ALA A 256 40.04 31.10 19.91
C ALA A 256 40.48 32.34 19.14
N LYS A 257 41.41 32.11 18.21
CA LYS A 257 42.01 33.12 17.36
C LYS A 257 41.73 32.77 15.92
N ILE A 258 41.05 33.67 15.21
CA ILE A 258 40.74 33.52 13.79
C ILE A 258 41.82 34.24 13.00
N PHE A 259 42.42 33.56 12.04
CA PHE A 259 43.43 34.16 11.16
C PHE A 259 42.75 34.88 9.99
N CYS A 260 42.56 36.19 10.14
CA CYS A 260 41.91 37.06 9.14
C CYS A 260 42.84 37.53 8.00
N GLY A 261 43.80 36.69 7.59
CA GLY A 261 44.78 36.98 6.54
C GLY A 261 45.78 38.10 6.88
N SER A 262 46.72 38.36 5.97
CA SER A 262 47.66 39.47 6.08
C SER A 262 47.00 40.78 5.64
N GLN A 263 46.60 41.62 6.59
CA GLN A 263 46.17 42.98 6.30
C GLN A 263 47.32 43.96 6.45
N SER A 264 47.34 44.99 5.61
CA SER A 264 48.29 46.10 5.75
C SER A 264 48.02 46.82 7.06
N ILE A 265 49.06 47.14 7.83
CA ILE A 265 48.94 47.85 9.12
C ILE A 265 48.18 49.17 8.94
N TRP A 266 48.38 49.82 7.78
CA TRP A 266 47.66 51.03 7.40
C TRP A 266 46.15 50.80 7.25
N SER A 267 45.70 49.67 6.69
CA SER A 267 44.27 49.40 6.52
C SER A 267 43.58 49.09 7.84
N VAL A 268 44.27 48.45 8.80
CA VAL A 268 43.72 48.21 10.14
C VAL A 268 43.56 49.53 10.91
N LEU A 269 44.53 50.44 10.76
CA LEU A 269 44.53 51.73 11.46
C LEU A 269 43.52 52.72 10.86
N THR A 270 43.45 52.83 9.53
CA THR A 270 42.52 53.77 8.87
C THR A 270 41.07 53.33 8.97
N ARG A 271 40.77 52.04 9.14
CA ARG A 271 39.39 51.51 9.18
C ARG A 271 38.52 52.04 10.31
N ARG A 272 39.12 52.32 11.47
CA ARG A 272 38.38 52.92 12.60
C ARG A 272 37.99 54.37 12.29
N PHE A 273 38.86 55.10 11.57
CA PHE A 273 38.61 56.46 11.14
C PHE A 273 37.64 56.51 9.96
N GLU A 274 37.82 55.63 8.98
CA GLU A 274 37.00 55.57 7.77
C GLU A 274 35.56 55.16 8.07
N ARG A 275 35.31 54.22 9.00
CA ARG A 275 33.93 53.92 9.44
C ARG A 275 33.26 55.10 10.13
N TYR A 276 34.00 55.83 10.96
CA TYR A 276 33.47 57.01 11.64
C TYR A 276 33.12 58.10 10.62
N VAL A 277 34.04 58.45 9.74
CA VAL A 277 33.81 59.44 8.69
C VAL A 277 32.68 59.00 7.77
N ARG A 278 32.68 57.75 7.28
CA ARG A 278 31.68 57.29 6.30
C ARG A 278 30.26 57.20 6.88
N VAL A 279 30.10 56.83 8.15
CA VAL A 279 28.77 56.80 8.79
C VAL A 279 28.27 58.23 9.04
N GLU A 280 29.12 59.12 9.54
CA GLU A 280 28.72 60.50 9.85
C GLU A 280 28.45 61.31 8.56
N PHE A 281 29.32 61.21 7.55
CA PHE A 281 29.18 61.95 6.28
C PHE A 281 27.97 61.48 5.46
N TRP A 282 27.49 60.25 5.65
CA TRP A 282 26.29 59.76 4.97
C TRP A 282 25.00 60.26 5.61
N SER A 283 25.04 60.70 6.87
CA SER A 283 23.89 61.36 7.51
C SER A 283 23.68 62.81 7.06
N TRP A 284 24.62 63.35 6.27
CA TRP A 284 24.65 64.75 5.85
C TRP A 284 24.20 64.99 4.40
N TRP A 285 23.76 63.93 3.70
CA TRP A 285 23.16 64.00 2.37
C TRP A 285 21.77 63.39 2.36
#